data_AF-A0A6J1FNU8-F1
#
_entry.id   AF-A0A6J1FNU8-F1
#
_cell.length_a   1.000
_cell.length_b   1.000
_cell.length_c   1.000
_cell.angle_alpha   90.00
_cell.angle_beta   90.00
_cell.angle_gamma   90.00
#
_symmetry.space_group_name_H-M   'P 1'
#
loop_
_entity.id
_entity.type
_entity.pdbx_description
1 polymer ?
#
loop_
_entity_poly.entity_id
_entity_poly.type
_entity_poly.pdbx_seq_one_letter_code
_entity_poly.pdbx_strand_id
1 'polypeptide(L)'
;MSVQTVLGGKIMSKLLKKIAGFFTDRTLMGVDKAGNRYFFVKEEIDGIMKEKRWVVFKGEDDPTSIPVEWICWLNGQRKKAPTPEEMMELEARRERVRQNVALLKKEEMERKSKESNLRKVVSTVAGPNLKSFIRQFPTGSEGAQDNEGSAAKDSLRNSKENEAAKEQPIPESSEPMGSGQTFRPGTWQPPT
;
A
#
# COMPACT_ATOMS: atom_id res chain seq x y z
N MET A 1 -9.10 79.65 14.45
CA MET A 1 -7.80 78.94 14.47
C MET A 1 -7.87 77.94 15.61
N SER A 2 -7.42 76.70 15.56
CA SER A 2 -6.80 75.88 14.52
C SER A 2 -6.82 74.46 15.08
N VAL A 3 -7.20 73.48 14.25
CA VAL A 3 -6.67 72.09 14.11
C VAL A 3 -6.06 71.38 15.35
N GLN A 4 -6.25 70.10 15.62
CA GLN A 4 -6.53 68.97 14.73
C GLN A 4 -6.98 67.75 15.54
N THR A 5 -8.02 67.11 15.06
CA THR A 5 -8.47 65.76 15.40
C THR A 5 -7.57 64.71 14.73
N VAL A 6 -7.46 63.53 15.33
CA VAL A 6 -7.08 62.23 14.72
C VAL A 6 -5.60 62.04 14.33
N LEU A 7 -4.78 61.44 15.20
CA LEU A 7 -3.52 60.81 14.77
C LEU A 7 -3.17 59.48 15.48
N GLY A 8 -4.16 58.72 15.97
CA GLY A 8 -3.93 57.43 16.64
C GLY A 8 -4.31 56.16 15.84
N GLY A 9 -5.16 56.26 14.82
CA GLY A 9 -5.81 55.09 14.19
C GLY A 9 -5.10 54.47 12.97
N LYS A 10 -4.01 55.06 12.48
CA LYS A 10 -3.44 54.72 11.15
C LYS A 10 -2.26 53.74 11.17
N ILE A 11 -1.76 53.39 12.36
CA ILE A 11 -0.58 52.53 12.54
C ILE A 11 -1.01 51.10 12.88
N MET A 12 -2.02 50.92 13.74
CA MET A 12 -2.59 49.60 14.08
C MET A 12 -3.35 48.93 12.92
N SER A 13 -3.89 49.73 11.98
CA SER A 13 -4.64 49.22 10.82
C SER A 13 -3.77 48.65 9.70
N LYS A 14 -2.44 48.87 9.69
CA LYS A 14 -1.51 48.35 8.67
C LYS A 14 -0.98 46.95 9.02
N LEU A 15 -0.82 46.67 10.31
CA LEU A 15 -0.42 45.35 10.80
C LEU A 15 -1.57 44.33 10.66
N LEU A 16 -2.80 44.73 10.92
CA LEU A 16 -3.98 43.88 10.74
C LEU A 16 -4.29 43.57 9.26
N LYS A 17 -4.05 44.51 8.33
CA LYS A 17 -4.22 44.27 6.89
C LYS A 17 -3.21 43.28 6.32
N LYS A 18 -1.98 43.25 6.87
CA LYS A 18 -0.95 42.29 6.45
C LYS A 18 -1.27 40.86 6.91
N ILE A 19 -1.87 40.70 8.08
CA ILE A 19 -2.31 39.39 8.62
C ILE A 19 -3.61 38.94 7.93
N ALA A 20 -4.53 39.86 7.61
CA ALA A 20 -5.75 39.55 6.86
C ALA A 20 -5.45 39.09 5.42
N GLY A 21 -4.41 39.62 4.77
CA GLY A 21 -3.99 39.22 3.42
C GLY A 21 -3.49 37.76 3.30
N PHE A 22 -2.89 37.20 4.35
CA PHE A 22 -2.52 35.77 4.36
C PHE A 22 -3.73 34.83 4.42
N PHE A 23 -4.92 35.36 4.70
CA PHE A 23 -6.15 34.59 4.81
C PHE A 23 -7.06 34.70 3.58
N THR A 24 -6.78 35.62 2.66
CA THR A 24 -7.65 35.94 1.50
C THR A 24 -7.39 35.11 0.24
N ASP A 25 -6.22 34.50 0.07
CA ASP A 25 -5.92 33.75 -1.16
C ASP A 25 -6.38 32.28 -1.13
N ARG A 26 -7.16 31.90 -0.12
CA ARG A 26 -7.66 30.54 0.08
C ARG A 26 -8.88 30.27 -0.79
N THR A 27 -8.66 29.57 -1.90
CA THR A 27 -9.74 29.09 -2.76
C THR A 27 -10.25 27.75 -2.24
N LEU A 28 -11.52 27.68 -1.83
CA LEU A 28 -12.19 26.41 -1.51
C LEU A 28 -12.44 25.66 -2.82
N MET A 29 -11.81 24.50 -2.96
CA MET A 29 -11.92 23.69 -4.19
C MET A 29 -13.06 22.69 -4.13
N GLY A 30 -13.41 22.21 -2.93
CA GLY A 30 -14.51 21.27 -2.76
C GLY A 30 -14.59 20.69 -1.37
N VAL A 31 -15.60 19.84 -1.20
CA VAL A 31 -15.90 19.13 0.03
C VAL A 31 -16.13 17.65 -0.32
N ASP A 32 -15.56 16.73 0.44
CA ASP A 32 -15.83 15.31 0.26
C ASP A 32 -17.12 14.86 0.98
N LYS A 33 -17.43 13.56 0.90
CA LYS A 33 -18.60 12.97 1.58
C LYS A 33 -18.48 12.96 3.10
N ALA A 34 -17.25 12.97 3.63
CA ALA A 34 -16.99 13.06 5.07
C ALA A 34 -17.14 14.51 5.59
N GLY A 35 -17.20 15.50 4.70
CA GLY A 35 -17.28 16.91 5.04
C GLY A 35 -15.91 17.60 5.17
N ASN A 36 -14.83 16.94 4.78
CA ASN A 36 -13.48 17.51 4.72
C ASN A 36 -13.43 18.57 3.62
N ARG A 37 -12.83 19.72 3.94
CA ARG A 37 -12.74 20.86 3.03
C ARG A 37 -11.34 20.97 2.44
N TYR A 38 -11.27 21.12 1.13
CA TYR A 38 -10.01 21.17 0.41
C TYR A 38 -9.74 22.57 -0.11
N PHE A 39 -8.54 23.07 0.18
CA PHE A 39 -8.15 24.43 -0.14
C PHE A 39 -6.94 24.47 -1.06
N PHE A 40 -6.92 25.48 -1.91
CA PHE A 40 -5.88 25.76 -2.86
C PHE A 40 -5.44 27.23 -2.74
N VAL A 41 -4.13 27.44 -2.70
CA VAL A 41 -3.52 28.77 -2.70
C VAL A 41 -2.40 28.79 -3.72
N LYS A 42 -2.36 29.86 -4.54
CA LYS A 42 -1.20 30.21 -5.36
C LYS A 42 -0.45 31.32 -4.65
N GLU A 43 0.66 30.98 -4.04
CA GLU A 43 1.55 31.95 -3.39
C GLU A 43 2.79 32.14 -4.26
N GLU A 44 3.10 33.39 -4.60
CA GLU A 44 4.36 33.75 -5.24
C GLU A 44 5.41 34.00 -4.16
N ILE A 45 6.32 33.04 -3.98
CA ILE A 45 7.41 33.12 -2.99
C ILE A 45 8.71 33.24 -3.78
N ASP A 46 9.46 34.31 -3.54
CA ASP A 46 10.77 34.58 -4.17
C ASP A 46 10.76 34.53 -5.72
N GLY A 47 9.67 34.97 -6.35
CA GLY A 47 9.48 34.97 -7.80
C GLY A 47 9.11 33.61 -8.41
N ILE A 48 8.85 32.60 -7.57
CA ILE A 48 8.41 31.26 -7.98
C ILE A 48 6.96 31.08 -7.53
N MET A 49 6.05 30.83 -8.47
CA MET A 49 4.66 30.46 -8.16
C MET A 49 4.61 29.07 -7.51
N LYS A 50 4.33 29.02 -6.20
CA LYS A 50 4.11 27.77 -5.46
C LYS A 50 2.61 27.55 -5.26
N GLU A 51 2.16 26.39 -5.73
CA GLU A 51 0.81 25.91 -5.45
C GLU A 51 0.80 25.14 -4.14
N LYS A 52 0.08 25.64 -3.15
CA LYS A 52 -0.09 24.97 -1.85
C LYS A 52 -1.50 24.40 -1.76
N ARG A 53 -1.59 23.11 -1.44
CA ARG A 53 -2.85 22.36 -1.30
C ARG A 53 -2.91 21.81 0.11
N TRP A 54 -4.05 21.94 0.77
CA TRP A 54 -4.25 21.34 2.10
C TRP A 54 -5.71 21.00 2.34
N VAL A 55 -5.92 20.15 3.33
CA VAL A 55 -7.23 19.69 3.79
C VAL A 55 -7.50 20.23 5.19
N VAL A 56 -8.76 20.56 5.46
CA VAL A 56 -9.28 20.82 6.81
C VAL A 56 -10.32 19.75 7.10
N PHE A 57 -10.03 18.89 8.06
CA PHE A 57 -10.93 17.84 8.49
C PHE A 57 -12.13 18.43 9.23
N LYS A 58 -13.28 17.77 9.12
CA LYS A 58 -14.49 18.15 9.86
C LYS A 58 -14.53 17.53 11.26
N GLY A 59 -13.93 16.36 11.44
CA GLY A 59 -13.96 15.58 12.67
C GLY A 59 -12.56 15.20 13.13
N GLU A 60 -12.32 13.91 13.29
CA GLU A 60 -10.99 13.37 13.63
C GLU A 60 -10.02 13.58 12.46
N ASP A 61 -8.79 13.99 12.77
CA ASP A 61 -7.71 14.23 11.81
C ASP A 61 -7.10 12.91 11.30
N ASP A 62 -7.94 12.02 10.77
CA ASP A 62 -7.51 10.74 10.21
C ASP A 62 -7.22 10.86 8.71
N PRO A 63 -5.95 10.72 8.28
CA PRO A 63 -5.59 10.79 6.87
C PRO A 63 -6.16 9.65 6.03
N THR A 64 -6.56 8.52 6.63
CA THR A 64 -7.14 7.39 5.89
C THR A 64 -8.58 7.64 5.46
N SER A 65 -9.25 8.63 6.08
CA SER A 65 -10.61 9.05 5.73
C SER A 65 -10.69 9.79 4.38
N ILE A 66 -9.55 10.29 3.88
CA ILE A 66 -9.48 11.08 2.66
C ILE A 66 -9.69 10.17 1.43
N PRO A 67 -10.64 10.47 0.53
CA PRO A 67 -10.79 9.72 -0.71
C PRO A 67 -9.54 9.81 -1.60
N VAL A 68 -9.17 8.72 -2.26
CA VAL A 68 -7.95 8.64 -3.10
C VAL A 68 -7.84 9.76 -4.15
N GLU A 69 -8.96 10.20 -4.72
CA GLU A 69 -8.98 11.27 -5.72
C GLU A 69 -8.48 12.60 -5.14
N TRP A 70 -8.87 12.88 -3.90
CA TRP A 70 -8.42 14.04 -3.14
C TRP A 70 -6.97 13.88 -2.69
N ILE A 71 -6.52 12.67 -2.33
CA ILE A 71 -5.11 12.38 -2.05
C ILE A 71 -4.25 12.67 -3.28
N CYS A 72 -4.63 12.18 -4.46
CA CYS A 72 -3.94 12.44 -5.72
C CYS A 72 -3.87 13.94 -6.05
N TRP A 73 -4.95 14.68 -5.77
CA TRP A 73 -4.96 16.12 -5.95
C TRP A 73 -4.07 16.85 -4.92
N LEU A 74 -4.12 16.49 -3.64
CA LEU A 74 -3.25 17.06 -2.60
C LEU A 74 -1.76 16.82 -2.92
N ASN A 75 -1.41 15.64 -3.43
CA ASN A 75 -0.04 15.25 -3.77
C ASN A 75 0.49 15.87 -5.07
N GLY A 76 -0.28 16.71 -5.77
CA GLY A 76 0.19 17.29 -7.03
C GLY A 76 -0.01 16.44 -8.29
N GLN A 77 -0.36 15.14 -8.13
CA GLN A 77 -0.50 14.20 -9.25
C GLN A 77 -1.63 14.60 -10.20
N ARG A 78 -2.72 15.16 -9.65
CA ARG A 78 -3.82 15.74 -10.43
C ARG A 78 -3.82 17.26 -10.33
N LYS A 79 -4.00 17.95 -11.46
CA LYS A 79 -4.13 19.43 -11.51
C LYS A 79 -5.54 19.92 -11.17
N LYS A 80 -6.57 19.24 -11.67
CA LYS A 80 -7.98 19.57 -11.44
C LYS A 80 -8.48 18.92 -10.15
N ALA A 81 -9.28 19.63 -9.36
CA ALA A 81 -9.90 19.04 -8.17
C ALA A 81 -10.96 17.99 -8.58
N PRO A 82 -11.17 16.92 -7.79
CA PRO A 82 -12.21 15.93 -8.04
C PRO A 82 -13.60 16.56 -8.00
N THR A 83 -14.44 16.20 -8.98
CA THR A 83 -15.82 16.69 -9.06
C THR A 83 -16.75 15.80 -8.22
N PRO A 84 -17.81 16.33 -7.57
CA PRO A 84 -18.73 15.51 -6.78
C PRO A 84 -19.41 14.39 -7.60
N GLU A 85 -19.65 14.62 -8.88
CA GLU A 85 -20.20 13.64 -9.82
C GLU A 85 -19.22 12.49 -10.07
N GLU A 86 -17.95 12.80 -10.41
CA GLU A 86 -16.89 11.80 -10.57
C GLU A 86 -16.73 10.94 -9.31
N MET A 87 -16.81 11.56 -8.13
CA MET A 87 -16.75 10.86 -6.85
C MET A 87 -17.91 9.86 -6.68
N MET A 88 -19.12 10.23 -7.11
CA MET A 88 -20.29 9.35 -7.05
C MET A 88 -20.15 8.15 -7.98
N GLU A 89 -19.68 8.38 -9.21
CA GLU A 89 -19.45 7.31 -10.19
C GLU A 89 -18.39 6.32 -9.70
N LEU A 90 -17.28 6.83 -9.17
CA LEU A 90 -16.19 6.00 -8.66
C LEU A 90 -16.64 5.15 -7.46
N GLU A 91 -17.50 5.69 -6.60
CA GLU A 91 -18.09 4.91 -5.51
C GLU A 91 -19.05 3.83 -6.01
N ALA A 92 -19.90 4.15 -6.99
CA ALA A 92 -20.75 3.15 -7.62
C ALA A 92 -19.92 2.02 -8.26
N ARG A 93 -18.77 2.36 -8.87
CA ARG A 93 -17.83 1.37 -9.39
C ARG A 93 -17.23 0.51 -8.28
N ARG A 94 -16.78 1.11 -7.17
CA ARG A 94 -16.25 0.37 -6.00
C ARG A 94 -17.29 -0.58 -5.42
N GLU A 95 -18.54 -0.14 -5.34
CA GLU A 95 -19.63 -0.96 -4.82
C GLU A 95 -19.93 -2.15 -5.73
N ARG A 96 -19.98 -1.95 -7.06
CA ARG A 96 -20.12 -3.05 -8.02
C ARG A 96 -18.99 -4.07 -7.89
N VAL A 97 -17.74 -3.60 -7.78
CA VAL A 97 -16.58 -4.49 -7.59
C VAL A 97 -16.71 -5.27 -6.29
N ARG A 98 -17.10 -4.62 -5.20
CA ARG A 98 -17.32 -5.27 -3.90
C ARG A 98 -18.37 -6.37 -3.99
N GLN A 99 -19.48 -6.11 -4.67
CA GLN A 99 -20.54 -7.10 -4.90
C GLN A 99 -20.03 -8.29 -5.72
N ASN A 100 -19.32 -8.03 -6.83
CA ASN A 100 -18.75 -9.08 -7.66
C ASN A 100 -17.74 -9.95 -6.88
N VAL A 101 -16.87 -9.32 -6.08
CA VAL A 101 -15.91 -10.04 -5.23
C VAL A 101 -16.63 -10.88 -4.17
N ALA A 102 -17.73 -10.39 -3.59
CA ALA A 102 -18.52 -11.16 -2.64
C ALA A 102 -19.18 -12.39 -3.29
N LEU A 103 -19.69 -12.24 -4.51
CA LEU A 103 -20.24 -13.35 -5.29
C LEU A 103 -19.19 -14.41 -5.61
N LEU A 104 -18.03 -14.01 -6.13
CA LEU A 104 -16.92 -14.92 -6.44
C LEU A 104 -16.44 -15.67 -5.19
N LYS A 105 -16.29 -14.97 -4.06
CA LYS A 105 -15.93 -15.61 -2.79
C LYS A 105 -16.97 -16.64 -2.35
N LYS A 106 -18.26 -16.34 -2.52
CA LYS A 106 -19.35 -17.28 -2.19
C LYS A 106 -19.29 -18.54 -3.07
N GLU A 107 -19.13 -18.37 -4.37
CA GLU A 107 -18.99 -19.46 -5.32
C GLU A 107 -17.75 -20.32 -5.01
N GLU A 108 -16.60 -19.69 -4.73
CA GLU A 108 -15.39 -20.41 -4.32
C GLU A 108 -15.58 -21.20 -3.03
N MET A 109 -16.27 -20.63 -2.03
CA MET A 109 -16.58 -21.33 -0.78
C MET A 109 -17.47 -22.55 -1.02
N GLU A 110 -18.48 -22.44 -1.89
CA GLU A 110 -19.34 -23.56 -2.28
C GLU A 110 -18.58 -24.62 -3.09
N ARG A 111 -17.68 -24.21 -4.00
CA ARG A 111 -16.81 -25.15 -4.72
C ARG A 111 -15.89 -25.89 -3.75
N LYS A 112 -15.25 -25.17 -2.83
CA LYS A 112 -14.35 -25.75 -1.83
C LYS A 112 -15.07 -26.69 -0.87
N SER A 113 -16.30 -26.38 -0.47
CA SER A 113 -17.10 -27.27 0.37
C SER A 113 -17.48 -28.55 -0.38
N LYS A 114 -17.92 -28.45 -1.64
CA LYS A 114 -18.19 -29.60 -2.51
C LYS A 114 -16.94 -30.45 -2.72
N GLU A 115 -15.79 -29.85 -3.00
CA GLU A 115 -14.51 -30.56 -3.14
C GLU A 115 -14.05 -31.22 -1.85
N SER A 116 -14.21 -30.57 -0.69
CA SER A 116 -13.91 -31.18 0.61
C SER A 116 -14.82 -32.38 0.89
N ASN A 117 -16.10 -32.29 0.50
CA ASN A 117 -17.05 -33.38 0.63
C ASN A 117 -16.68 -34.54 -0.33
N LEU A 118 -16.35 -34.23 -1.59
CA LEU A 118 -15.87 -35.21 -2.58
C LEU A 118 -14.58 -35.91 -2.12
N ARG A 119 -13.59 -35.18 -1.60
CA ARG A 119 -12.35 -35.78 -1.03
C ARG A 119 -12.66 -36.72 0.15
N LYS A 120 -13.63 -36.37 1.00
CA LYS A 120 -14.10 -37.22 2.10
C LYS A 120 -14.78 -38.49 1.56
N VAL A 121 -15.64 -38.38 0.56
CA VAL A 121 -16.31 -39.53 -0.08
C VAL A 121 -15.30 -40.46 -0.78
N VAL A 122 -14.32 -39.90 -1.51
CA VAL A 122 -13.23 -40.69 -2.14
C VAL A 122 -12.36 -41.38 -1.09
N SER A 123 -12.13 -40.77 0.08
CA SER A 123 -11.40 -41.44 1.17
C SER A 123 -12.16 -42.61 1.80
N THR A 124 -13.50 -42.62 1.72
CA THR A 124 -14.34 -43.71 2.26
C THR A 124 -14.58 -44.86 1.27
N VAL A 125 -14.45 -44.62 -0.03
CA VAL A 125 -14.56 -45.66 -1.08
C VAL A 125 -13.16 -46.06 -1.54
N ALA A 126 -12.54 -46.98 -0.79
CA ALA A 126 -11.50 -47.91 -1.23
C ALA A 126 -10.48 -47.38 -2.28
N GLY A 127 -9.62 -46.43 -1.92
CA GLY A 127 -8.42 -46.13 -2.69
C GLY A 127 -7.35 -47.22 -2.49
N PRO A 128 -6.67 -47.72 -3.55
CA PRO A 128 -5.56 -48.66 -3.41
C PRO A 128 -4.50 -48.16 -2.42
N ASN A 129 -4.02 -49.06 -1.57
CA ASN A 129 -3.15 -48.74 -0.44
C ASN A 129 -1.87 -48.00 -0.89
N LEU A 130 -1.75 -46.71 -0.58
CA LEU A 130 -0.57 -45.89 -0.93
C LEU A 130 0.74 -46.44 -0.31
N LYS A 131 0.66 -47.19 0.81
CA LYS A 131 1.85 -47.79 1.42
C LYS A 131 2.46 -48.89 0.55
N SER A 132 1.66 -49.60 -0.25
CA SER A 132 2.21 -50.56 -1.21
C SER A 132 2.86 -49.90 -2.42
N PHE A 133 2.39 -48.73 -2.85
CA PHE A 133 2.99 -47.97 -3.94
C PHE A 133 4.34 -47.36 -3.55
N ILE A 134 4.45 -46.85 -2.32
CA ILE A 134 5.71 -46.30 -1.77
C ILE A 134 6.79 -47.39 -1.65
N ARG A 135 6.43 -48.68 -1.55
CA ARG A 135 7.38 -49.79 -1.46
C ARG A 135 8.00 -50.21 -2.80
N GLN A 136 7.50 -49.71 -3.94
CA GLN A 136 7.99 -50.09 -5.27
C GLN A 136 9.27 -49.36 -5.67
N PHE A 137 9.57 -48.24 -5.02
CA PHE A 137 10.89 -47.63 -5.10
C PHE A 137 11.75 -48.21 -3.96
N PRO A 138 12.88 -48.87 -4.25
CA PRO A 138 13.81 -49.23 -3.20
C PRO A 138 14.36 -47.94 -2.59
N THR A 139 13.82 -47.55 -1.45
CA THR A 139 14.47 -46.58 -0.56
C THR A 139 15.73 -47.26 -0.05
N GLY A 140 16.85 -46.98 -0.70
CA GLY A 140 18.14 -47.23 -0.09
C GLY A 140 18.24 -46.40 1.19
N SER A 141 18.74 -47.06 2.24
CA SER A 141 19.14 -46.52 3.53
C SER A 141 18.13 -46.68 4.67
N GLU A 142 18.52 -47.62 5.53
CA GLU A 142 18.07 -47.87 6.89
C GLU A 142 18.07 -46.60 7.76
N GLY A 143 17.15 -46.53 8.72
CA GLY A 143 17.32 -45.68 9.90
C GLY A 143 16.05 -45.07 10.49
N ALA A 144 15.47 -45.78 11.45
CA ALA A 144 14.90 -45.25 12.69
C ALA A 144 13.61 -44.38 12.64
N GLN A 145 12.55 -44.99 13.20
CA GLN A 145 11.56 -44.38 14.09
C GLN A 145 12.29 -43.47 15.12
N ASP A 146 11.77 -42.46 15.81
CA ASP A 146 10.43 -42.00 16.20
C ASP A 146 10.62 -40.65 16.93
N ASN A 147 9.50 -39.96 17.17
CA ASN A 147 9.20 -39.15 18.35
C ASN A 147 9.09 -37.62 18.21
N GLU A 148 8.17 -37.13 19.03
CA GLU A 148 7.39 -35.91 18.94
C GLU A 148 8.09 -34.65 19.48
N GLY A 149 7.49 -33.50 19.13
CA GLY A 149 7.14 -32.53 20.17
C GLY A 149 8.11 -31.37 20.44
N SER A 150 7.51 -30.17 20.41
CA SER A 150 7.88 -28.94 21.11
C SER A 150 8.83 -27.92 20.43
N ALA A 151 8.16 -26.88 19.96
CA ALA A 151 8.38 -25.46 20.27
C ALA A 151 9.72 -25.01 20.89
N ALA A 152 10.16 -23.87 20.35
CA ALA A 152 11.07 -22.87 20.90
C ALA A 152 12.58 -23.17 20.79
N LYS A 153 13.25 -22.46 19.88
CA LYS A 153 13.95 -21.22 20.26
C LYS A 153 14.47 -20.46 19.04
N ASP A 154 13.84 -19.30 18.85
CA ASP A 154 14.44 -18.10 18.29
C ASP A 154 15.66 -17.67 19.14
N SER A 155 16.56 -16.87 18.56
CA SER A 155 17.78 -16.28 19.13
C SER A 155 19.08 -17.08 18.92
N LEU A 156 19.86 -16.74 17.89
CA LEU A 156 20.94 -15.76 18.07
C LEU A 156 21.64 -15.47 16.74
N ARG A 157 21.34 -14.25 16.26
CA ARG A 157 22.12 -13.48 15.30
C ARG A 157 23.37 -12.98 16.04
N ASN A 158 24.58 -13.46 15.73
CA ASN A 158 25.69 -12.60 15.32
C ASN A 158 27.02 -13.35 15.07
N SER A 159 27.71 -12.83 14.05
CA SER A 159 29.16 -12.63 13.95
C SER A 159 30.11 -13.82 14.01
N LYS A 160 30.68 -14.14 12.85
CA LYS A 160 32.14 -14.19 12.71
C LYS A 160 32.55 -13.65 11.33
N GLU A 161 33.24 -12.51 11.39
CA GLU A 161 34.14 -12.03 10.34
C GLU A 161 35.37 -12.95 10.24
N ASN A 162 36.10 -12.75 9.14
CA ASN A 162 37.37 -13.32 8.68
C ASN A 162 37.16 -14.23 7.46
N GLU A 163 37.85 -14.09 6.33
CA GLU A 163 38.94 -13.20 5.93
C GLU A 163 39.03 -13.29 4.39
N ALA A 164 39.82 -12.40 3.80
CA ALA A 164 40.00 -12.19 2.38
C ALA A 164 40.32 -13.46 1.56
N ALA A 165 39.52 -13.71 0.52
CA ALA A 165 39.93 -14.43 -0.69
C ALA A 165 39.51 -13.60 -1.91
N LYS A 166 40.51 -13.17 -2.69
CA LYS A 166 40.32 -12.55 -4.01
C LYS A 166 39.57 -13.54 -4.91
N GLU A 167 38.31 -13.29 -5.20
CA GLU A 167 37.57 -13.97 -6.27
C GLU A 167 37.29 -12.97 -7.40
N GLN A 168 37.64 -13.40 -8.61
CA GLN A 168 37.49 -12.68 -9.88
C GLN A 168 36.02 -12.27 -10.11
N PRO A 169 35.72 -11.16 -10.83
CA PRO A 169 34.35 -10.81 -11.18
C PRO A 169 33.73 -11.92 -12.07
N ILE A 170 32.71 -12.59 -11.54
CA ILE A 170 31.94 -13.63 -12.24
C ILE A 170 30.95 -12.92 -13.17
N PRO A 171 30.81 -13.34 -14.45
CA PRO A 171 29.89 -12.71 -15.38
C PRO A 171 28.43 -12.87 -14.91
N GLU A 172 27.68 -11.77 -14.89
CA GLU A 172 26.23 -11.76 -14.65
C GLU A 172 25.52 -12.55 -15.77
N SER A 173 25.22 -13.83 -15.51
CA SER A 173 24.42 -14.67 -16.41
C SER A 173 22.93 -14.49 -16.11
N SER A 174 22.12 -14.43 -17.17
CA SER A 174 20.65 -14.42 -17.07
C SER A 174 20.07 -15.78 -16.69
N GLU A 175 20.82 -16.87 -16.88
CA GLU A 175 20.34 -18.23 -16.64
C GLU A 175 20.74 -18.75 -15.25
N PRO A 176 19.85 -19.46 -14.54
CA PRO A 176 20.19 -20.11 -13.28
C PRO A 176 21.22 -21.22 -13.51
N MET A 177 22.20 -21.33 -12.62
CA MET A 177 23.26 -22.34 -12.71
C MET A 177 23.29 -23.24 -11.48
N GLY A 178 23.70 -24.50 -11.66
CA GLY A 178 23.86 -25.47 -10.57
C GLY A 178 22.56 -26.16 -10.12
N SER A 179 22.69 -27.14 -9.23
CA SER A 179 21.57 -27.92 -8.66
C SER A 179 21.82 -28.22 -7.19
N GLY A 180 20.79 -28.17 -6.36
CA GLY A 180 20.90 -28.38 -4.92
C GLY A 180 21.69 -27.27 -4.22
N GLN A 181 22.74 -27.64 -3.47
CA GLN A 181 23.52 -26.70 -2.65
C GLN A 181 24.36 -25.70 -3.47
N THR A 182 24.58 -25.97 -4.76
CA THR A 182 25.31 -25.07 -5.67
C THR A 182 24.39 -24.25 -6.57
N PHE A 183 23.08 -24.24 -6.30
CA PHE A 183 22.12 -23.46 -7.06
C PHE A 183 22.38 -21.96 -6.94
N ARG A 184 22.50 -21.29 -8.09
CA ARG A 184 22.64 -19.84 -8.22
C ARG A 184 21.51 -19.30 -9.08
N PRO A 185 20.65 -18.41 -8.56
CA PRO A 185 19.58 -17.80 -9.34
C PRO A 185 20.17 -16.86 -10.41
N GLY A 186 19.59 -16.86 -11.61
CA GLY A 186 19.92 -15.89 -12.65
C GLY A 186 19.30 -14.51 -12.38
N THR A 187 19.89 -13.46 -12.95
CA THR A 187 19.36 -12.09 -12.85
C THR A 187 18.31 -11.86 -13.93
N TRP A 188 17.08 -11.52 -13.55
CA TRP A 188 16.01 -11.19 -14.49
C TRP A 188 16.33 -9.87 -15.23
N GLN A 189 16.21 -9.88 -16.57
CA GLN A 189 16.36 -8.68 -17.40
C GLN A 189 14.99 -8.28 -17.99
N PRO A 190 14.58 -7.00 -17.87
CA PRO A 190 13.35 -6.53 -18.49
C PRO A 190 13.46 -6.54 -20.03
N PRO A 191 12.35 -6.76 -20.75
CA PRO A 191 12.34 -6.65 -22.21
C PRO A 191 12.57 -5.19 -22.67
N THR A 192 13.40 -5.02 -23.70
CA THR A 192 13.69 -3.74 -24.36
C THR A 192 12.59 -3.32 -25.33
#